data_AF-A0A453DGM5-F1
#
_entry.id   AF-A0A453DGM5-F1
#
_cell.length_a   1.000
_cell.length_b   1.000
_cell.length_c   1.000
_cell.angle_alpha   90.00
_cell.angle_beta   90.00
_cell.angle_gamma   90.00
#
_symmetry.space_group_name_H-M   'P 1'
#
loop_
_entity.id
_entity.type
_entity.pdbx_description
1 polymer ?
#
loop_
_entity_poly.entity_id
_entity_poly.type
_entity_poly.pdbx_seq_one_letter_code
_entity_poly.pdbx_strand_id
1 'polypeptide(L)'
;MFPLSALPRCIALRSKHDNSYLRSVHDESQGGSFIELSAGDGGVMNPRSRFYLEASKEHDGLVHVRCCYNNKYWVPQQRVLHGSTRWTIGTANELEEDLSKPSCTLFKHVPVADEEDSTCRFLHSQLGK
;
A
#
# COMPACT_ATOMS: atom_id res chain seq x y z
N MET A 1 14.30 6.69 10.91
CA MET A 1 13.75 5.32 11.00
C MET A 1 12.59 5.36 11.98
N PHE A 2 11.36 5.10 11.54
CA PHE A 2 10.20 5.17 12.44
C PHE A 2 10.22 3.96 13.39
N PRO A 3 10.11 4.14 14.71
CA PRO A 3 9.96 3.01 15.61
C PRO A 3 8.61 2.35 15.32
N LEU A 4 8.65 1.09 14.89
CA LEU A 4 7.46 0.25 14.74
C LEU A 4 6.91 -0.04 16.13
N SER A 5 6.05 0.84 16.63
CA SER A 5 5.29 0.62 17.86
C SER A 5 4.26 -0.49 17.65
N ALA A 6 3.90 -1.22 18.71
CA ALA A 6 2.87 -2.26 18.67
C ALA A 6 1.48 -1.79 18.18
N LEU A 7 1.23 -0.47 18.16
CA LEU A 7 -0.02 0.11 17.68
C LEU A 7 0.06 0.47 16.20
N PRO A 8 -0.94 0.07 15.39
CA PRO A 8 -1.10 0.50 14.00
C PRO A 8 -1.10 2.03 13.87
N ARG A 9 -0.42 2.54 12.83
CA ARG A 9 -0.42 3.99 12.53
C ARG A 9 -1.29 4.29 11.32
N CYS A 10 -2.25 5.20 11.48
CA CYS A 10 -3.09 5.67 10.38
C CYS A 10 -2.37 6.76 9.58
N ILE A 11 -2.24 6.57 8.27
CA ILE A 11 -1.56 7.50 7.36
C ILE A 11 -2.40 7.74 6.09
N ALA A 12 -2.05 8.80 5.37
CA ALA A 12 -2.44 8.99 3.97
C ALA A 12 -1.18 9.22 3.15
N LEU A 13 -1.13 8.67 1.94
CA LEU A 13 0.04 8.74 1.07
C LEU A 13 -0.25 9.69 -0.08
N ARG A 14 0.57 10.74 -0.22
CA ARG A 14 0.45 11.74 -1.27
C ARG A 14 1.59 11.58 -2.27
N SER A 15 1.24 11.52 -3.55
CA SER A 15 2.21 11.55 -4.64
C SER A 15 2.88 12.93 -4.71
N LYS A 16 4.22 12.93 -4.79
CA LYS A 16 4.99 14.17 -5.03
C LYS A 16 4.81 14.73 -6.43
N HIS A 17 4.40 13.90 -7.38
CA HIS A 17 4.42 14.28 -8.81
C HIS A 17 3.26 15.21 -9.15
N ASP A 18 2.10 14.99 -8.54
CA ASP A 18 0.84 15.65 -8.89
C ASP A 18 -0.03 16.00 -7.66
N ASN A 19 0.48 15.79 -6.44
CA ASN A 19 -0.23 15.99 -5.18
C ASN A 19 -1.51 15.14 -5.00
N SER A 20 -1.72 14.13 -5.85
CA SER A 20 -2.80 13.17 -5.70
C SER A 20 -2.57 12.27 -4.48
N TYR A 21 -3.64 11.70 -3.94
CA TYR A 21 -3.56 10.76 -2.82
C TYR A 21 -3.79 9.34 -3.31
N LEU A 22 -3.07 8.38 -2.74
CA LEU A 22 -3.39 6.96 -2.93
C LEU A 22 -4.73 6.63 -2.29
N ARG A 23 -5.52 5.83 -2.99
CA ARG A 23 -6.87 5.44 -2.57
C ARG A 23 -7.20 4.01 -2.99
N SER A 24 -7.96 3.32 -2.15
CA SER A 24 -8.63 2.07 -2.53
C SER A 24 -9.88 2.31 -3.38
N VAL A 25 -9.95 1.62 -4.51
CA VAL A 25 -11.05 1.64 -5.48
C VAL A 25 -11.49 0.21 -5.78
N HIS A 26 -12.76 0.08 -6.16
CA HIS A 26 -13.37 -1.19 -6.54
C HIS A 26 -13.97 -1.04 -7.93
N ASP A 27 -13.47 -1.80 -8.88
CA ASP A 27 -13.98 -1.84 -10.25
C ASP A 27 -13.94 -3.30 -10.76
N GLU A 28 -15.11 -3.92 -10.85
CA GLU A 28 -15.27 -5.28 -11.37
C GLU A 28 -14.76 -5.41 -12.81
N SER A 29 -14.93 -4.36 -13.64
CA SER A 29 -14.46 -4.38 -15.04
C SER A 29 -12.94 -4.43 -15.14
N GLN A 30 -12.23 -4.01 -14.08
CA GLN A 30 -10.78 -4.06 -14.00
C GLN A 30 -10.26 -5.19 -13.12
N GLY A 31 -11.10 -6.15 -12.74
CA GLY A 31 -10.68 -7.29 -11.92
C GLY A 31 -10.65 -6.97 -10.42
N GLY A 32 -11.63 -6.20 -9.94
CA GLY A 32 -11.96 -6.06 -8.53
C GLY A 32 -11.31 -4.86 -7.85
N SER A 33 -10.88 -5.04 -6.59
CA SER A 33 -10.41 -3.95 -5.72
C SER A 33 -8.90 -3.75 -5.79
N PHE A 34 -8.46 -2.50 -6.00
CA PHE A 34 -7.07 -2.10 -6.19
C PHE A 34 -6.80 -0.70 -5.61
N ILE A 35 -5.54 -0.26 -5.67
CA ILE A 35 -5.10 1.05 -5.23
C ILE A 35 -4.72 1.91 -6.45
N GLU A 36 -5.21 3.13 -6.48
CA GLU A 36 -4.88 4.13 -7.52
C GLU A 36 -4.54 5.49 -6.91
N LEU A 37 -3.97 6.37 -7.73
CA LEU A 37 -3.81 7.78 -7.40
C LEU A 37 -5.07 8.54 -7.83
N SER A 38 -5.63 9.32 -6.90
CA SER A 38 -6.82 10.13 -7.17
C SER A 38 -6.56 11.60 -6.84
N ALA A 39 -6.92 12.49 -7.77
CA ALA A 39 -6.90 13.93 -7.58
C ALA A 39 -8.32 14.43 -7.28
N GLY A 40 -8.47 15.29 -6.25
CA GLY A 40 -9.72 16.03 -6.00
C GLY A 40 -10.84 15.26 -5.31
N ASP A 41 -10.60 14.07 -4.75
CA ASP A 41 -11.62 13.21 -4.16
C ASP A 41 -11.77 13.33 -2.63
N GLY A 42 -11.37 14.48 -2.08
CA GLY A 42 -11.31 14.71 -0.63
C GLY A 42 -9.97 14.35 0.01
N GLY A 43 -9.04 13.74 -0.72
CA GLY A 43 -7.65 13.53 -0.29
C GLY A 43 -7.55 12.84 1.07
N VAL A 44 -6.89 13.48 2.04
CA VAL A 44 -6.73 12.94 3.41
C VAL A 44 -8.05 12.79 4.18
N MET A 45 -9.11 13.49 3.80
CA MET A 45 -10.42 13.37 4.44
C MET A 45 -11.25 12.21 3.87
N ASN A 46 -10.84 11.64 2.74
CA ASN A 46 -11.50 10.47 2.17
C ASN A 46 -11.08 9.19 2.94
N PRO A 47 -12.03 8.44 3.54
CA PRO A 47 -11.70 7.22 4.28
C PRO A 47 -10.99 6.16 3.44
N ARG A 48 -11.21 6.15 2.12
CA ARG A 48 -10.56 5.21 1.19
C ARG A 48 -9.10 5.56 0.90
N SER A 49 -8.66 6.76 1.28
CA SER A 49 -7.29 7.25 1.11
C SER A 49 -6.47 7.14 2.40
N ARG A 50 -7.03 6.47 3.41
CA ARG A 50 -6.37 6.23 4.70
C ARG A 50 -5.99 4.76 4.85
N PHE A 51 -4.79 4.55 5.38
CA PHE A 51 -4.19 3.23 5.55
C PHE A 51 -3.59 3.08 6.94
N TYR A 52 -3.74 1.90 7.53
CA TYR A 52 -2.99 1.48 8.69
C TYR A 52 -1.69 0.83 8.24
N LEU A 53 -0.58 1.29 8.80
CA LEU A 53 0.69 0.57 8.82
C LEU A 53 0.74 -0.29 10.07
N GLU A 54 0.79 -1.60 9.88
CA GLU A 54 0.81 -2.60 10.96
C GLU A 54 2.14 -3.36 10.89
N ALA A 55 2.86 -3.46 12.00
CA ALA A 55 4.10 -4.21 12.04
C ALA A 55 3.82 -5.70 11.78
N SER A 56 4.71 -6.35 11.03
CA SER A 56 4.71 -7.79 10.88
C SER A 56 4.91 -8.47 12.23
N LYS A 57 4.31 -9.66 12.40
CA LYS A 57 4.52 -10.48 13.60
C LYS A 57 5.75 -11.35 13.49
N GLU A 58 6.07 -11.82 12.28
CA GLU A 58 7.16 -12.75 12.02
C GLU A 58 8.43 -12.06 11.49
N HIS A 59 8.33 -10.85 10.95
CA HIS A 59 9.43 -10.19 10.26
C HIS A 59 9.69 -8.74 10.70
N ASP A 60 10.68 -8.58 11.57
CA ASP A 60 11.11 -7.26 12.05
C ASP A 60 11.38 -6.28 10.90
N GLY A 61 10.80 -5.08 11.01
CA GLY A 61 10.98 -4.01 10.04
C GLY A 61 10.04 -4.07 8.83
N LEU A 62 9.28 -5.16 8.65
CA LEU A 62 8.26 -5.27 7.61
C LEU A 62 6.89 -4.85 8.13
N VAL A 63 6.05 -4.35 7.23
CA VAL A 63 4.71 -3.86 7.56
C VAL A 63 3.66 -4.38 6.59
N HIS A 64 2.47 -4.58 7.12
CA HIS A 64 1.24 -4.66 6.34
C HIS A 64 0.68 -3.26 6.11
N VAL A 65 0.09 -3.04 4.93
CA VAL A 65 -0.64 -1.80 4.61
C VAL A 65 -2.11 -2.14 4.42
N ARG A 66 -2.95 -1.72 5.36
CA ARG A 66 -4.39 -2.05 5.37
C ARG A 66 -5.24 -0.81 5.17
N CYS A 67 -6.17 -0.83 4.21
CA CYS A 67 -7.08 0.29 4.00
C CYS A 67 -8.06 0.42 5.18
N CYS A 68 -8.19 1.64 5.72
CA CYS A 68 -9.06 1.92 6.85
C CYS A 68 -10.56 1.73 6.54
N TYR A 69 -10.96 1.87 5.27
CA TYR A 69 -12.37 1.80 4.86
C TYR A 69 -12.89 0.37 4.69
N ASN A 70 -12.15 -0.49 3.99
CA ASN A 70 -12.61 -1.86 3.65
C ASN A 70 -11.84 -2.96 4.40
N ASN A 71 -10.87 -2.61 5.26
CA ASN A 71 -10.01 -3.54 6.00
C ASN A 71 -9.22 -4.52 5.13
N LYS A 72 -9.04 -4.22 3.84
CA LYS A 72 -8.23 -5.06 2.94
C LYS A 72 -6.78 -4.64 2.94
N TYR A 73 -5.90 -5.62 2.78
CA TYR A 73 -4.45 -5.48 2.76
C TYR A 73 -3.93 -5.27 1.36
N TRP A 74 -2.85 -4.51 1.21
CA TRP A 74 -2.14 -4.39 -0.06
C TRP A 74 -1.50 -5.72 -0.44
N VAL A 75 -1.65 -6.10 -1.70
CA VAL A 75 -1.00 -7.28 -2.29
C VAL A 75 -0.57 -6.92 -3.72
N PRO A 76 0.58 -7.39 -4.20
CA PRO A 76 0.93 -7.19 -5.60
C PRO A 76 -0.05 -7.95 -6.50
N GLN A 77 -0.48 -7.28 -7.58
CA GLN A 77 -1.35 -7.87 -8.58
C GLN A 77 -0.86 -7.49 -9.98
N GLN A 78 -0.77 -8.48 -10.87
CA GLN A 78 -0.57 -8.21 -12.29
C GLN A 78 -1.90 -7.83 -12.93
N ARG A 79 -1.92 -6.71 -13.65
CA ARG A 79 -3.07 -6.26 -14.42
C ARG A 79 -2.67 -5.88 -15.83
N VAL A 80 -3.56 -6.16 -16.78
CA VAL A 80 -3.39 -5.71 -18.17
C VAL A 80 -3.94 -4.29 -18.27
N LEU A 81 -3.04 -3.32 -18.34
CA LEU A 81 -3.36 -1.92 -18.52
C LEU A 81 -2.89 -1.47 -19.90
N HIS A 82 -3.81 -0.94 -20.71
CA HIS A 82 -3.55 -0.50 -22.09
C HIS A 82 -2.80 -1.54 -22.94
N GLY A 83 -3.20 -2.82 -22.85
CA GLY A 83 -2.59 -3.92 -23.59
C GLY A 83 -1.24 -4.40 -23.06
N SER A 84 -0.77 -3.89 -21.92
CA SER A 84 0.49 -4.32 -21.28
C SER A 84 0.25 -4.83 -19.86
N THR A 85 0.84 -5.98 -19.52
CA THR A 85 0.80 -6.50 -18.14
C THR A 85 1.75 -5.70 -17.26
N ARG A 86 1.21 -5.06 -16.20
CA ARG A 86 1.97 -4.28 -15.23
C ARG A 86 1.68 -4.76 -13.82
N TRP A 87 2.66 -4.60 -12.94
CA TRP A 87 2.45 -4.77 -11.51
C TRP A 87 1.73 -3.55 -10.95
N THR A 88 0.68 -3.80 -10.17
CA THR A 88 -0.13 -2.82 -9.46
C THR A 88 -0.36 -3.31 -8.04
N ILE A 89 -0.87 -2.45 -7.18
CA ILE A 89 -1.30 -2.85 -5.84
C ILE A 89 -2.78 -3.21 -5.90
N GLY A 90 -3.06 -4.51 -5.75
CA GLY A 90 -4.39 -5.05 -5.52
C GLY A 90 -4.75 -5.01 -4.04
N THR A 91 -5.83 -5.70 -3.68
CA THR A 91 -6.22 -5.84 -2.26
C THR A 91 -6.58 -7.28 -1.89
N ALA A 92 -6.19 -7.73 -0.69
CA ALA A 92 -6.46 -9.05 -0.12
C ALA A 92 -7.31 -8.95 1.15
N ASN A 93 -8.10 -9.98 1.44
CA ASN A 93 -8.94 -10.02 2.64
C ASN A 93 -8.15 -10.38 3.91
N GLU A 94 -7.05 -11.10 3.75
CA GLU A 94 -6.24 -11.65 4.83
C GLU A 94 -4.79 -11.22 4.66
N LEU A 95 -4.07 -11.17 5.78
CA LEU A 95 -2.62 -10.98 5.79
C LEU A 95 -1.93 -12.29 5.43
N GLU A 96 -0.77 -12.19 4.79
CA GLU A 96 0.11 -13.29 4.45
C GLU A 96 1.56 -12.83 4.67
N GLU A 97 2.25 -13.52 5.58
CA GLU A 97 3.64 -13.21 5.97
C GLU A 97 4.68 -14.12 5.31
N ASP A 98 4.27 -15.22 4.67
CA ASP A 98 5.20 -16.09 3.95
C ASP A 98 5.80 -15.35 2.74
N LEU A 99 7.07 -14.97 2.88
CA LEU A 99 7.84 -14.23 1.88
C LEU A 99 8.05 -15.01 0.57
N SER A 100 7.78 -16.31 0.52
CA SER A 100 7.85 -17.10 -0.71
C SER A 100 6.57 -17.05 -1.55
N LYS A 101 5.44 -16.65 -0.95
CA LYS A 101 4.15 -16.67 -1.64
C LYS A 101 3.92 -15.40 -2.46
N PRO A 102 3.33 -15.52 -3.66
CA PRO A 102 2.94 -14.36 -4.47
C PRO A 102 1.83 -13.52 -3.81
N SER A 103 1.09 -14.11 -2.86
CA SER A 103 0.06 -13.43 -2.07
C SER A 103 0.60 -12.71 -0.84
N CYS A 104 1.93 -12.68 -0.63
CA CYS A 104 2.56 -11.95 0.47
C CYS A 104 2.03 -10.51 0.54
N THR A 105 1.74 -10.04 1.74
CA THR A 105 1.19 -8.69 1.99
C THR A 105 2.19 -7.75 2.65
N LEU A 106 3.43 -8.20 2.82
CA LEU A 106 4.47 -7.48 3.52
C LEU A 106 5.23 -6.51 2.61
N PHE A 107 5.42 -5.30 3.10
CA PHE A 107 6.21 -4.26 2.48
C PHE A 107 7.33 -3.81 3.41
N LYS A 108 8.48 -3.52 2.83
CA LYS A 108 9.54 -2.76 3.48
C LYS A 108 9.24 -1.28 3.30
N HIS A 109 9.03 -0.58 4.41
CA HIS A 109 8.94 0.87 4.44
C HIS A 109 10.35 1.49 4.44
N VAL A 110 10.71 2.18 3.38
CA VAL A 110 12.04 2.78 3.17
C VAL A 110 11.92 4.30 3.16
N PRO A 111 12.38 5.00 4.20
CA PRO A 111 12.53 6.46 4.16
C PRO A 111 13.49 6.87 3.05
N VAL A 112 13.20 7.95 2.34
CA VAL A 112 14.13 8.52 1.37
C VAL A 112 15.02 9.52 2.11
N ALA A 113 16.32 9.24 2.18
CA ALA A 113 17.30 10.16 2.75
C ALA A 113 17.37 11.46 1.92
N ASP A 114 17.69 12.58 2.58
CA ASP A 114 17.89 13.90 1.97
C ASP A 114 16.63 14.59 1.41
N GLU A 115 15.43 14.05 1.68
CA GLU A 115 14.16 14.71 1.41
C GLU A 115 13.42 15.05 2.71
N GLU A 116 12.31 15.81 2.64
CA GLU A 116 11.43 16.04 3.79
C GLU A 116 11.18 14.73 4.56
N ASP A 117 11.28 14.78 5.89
CA ASP A 117 11.24 13.65 6.84
C ASP A 117 10.04 12.69 6.68
N SER A 118 9.05 13.06 5.87
CA SER A 118 7.84 12.28 5.59
C SER A 118 7.89 11.50 4.27
N THR A 119 8.96 11.61 3.46
CA THR A 119 9.03 10.92 2.17
C THR A 119 9.46 9.47 2.34
N CYS A 120 8.71 8.56 1.72
CA CYS A 120 8.97 7.13 1.81
C CYS A 120 8.73 6.42 0.48
N ARG A 121 9.29 5.21 0.39
CA ARG A 121 9.00 4.20 -0.61
C ARG A 121 8.53 2.94 0.09
N PHE A 122 7.65 2.20 -0.57
CA PHE A 122 7.26 0.86 -0.16
C PHE A 122 7.83 -0.12 -1.18
N LEU A 123 8.57 -1.12 -0.71
CA LEU A 123 9.07 -2.22 -1.53
C LEU A 123 8.36 -3.48 -1.10
N HIS A 124 7.71 -4.17 -2.03
CA HIS A 124 7.08 -5.45 -1.76
C HIS A 124 8.15 -6.50 -1.42
N SER A 125 7.98 -7.22 -0.31
CA SER A 125 9.05 -8.02 0.28
C SER A 125 9.41 -9.25 -0.56
N GLN A 126 8.43 -9.86 -1.23
CA GLN A 126 8.67 -11.01 -2.12
C GLN A 126 9.15 -10.59 -3.52
N LEU A 127 8.71 -9.43 -4.03
CA LEU A 127 9.07 -8.98 -5.39
C LEU A 127 10.33 -8.12 -5.43
N GLY A 128 10.72 -7.51 -4.30
CA GLY A 128 11.79 -6.53 -4.23
C GLY A 128 11.53 -5.25 -5.04
N LYS A 129 10.25 -4.97 -5.35
CA LYS A 129 9.80 -3.88 -6.22
C LYS A 129 8.86 -2.94 -5.50
#